data_AF-A0A2P5WJ00-F1
#
_entry.id   AF-A0A2P5WJ00-F1
#
_cell.length_a   1.000
_cell.length_b   1.000
_cell.length_c   1.000
_cell.angle_alpha   90.00
_cell.angle_beta   90.00
_cell.angle_gamma   90.00
#
_symmetry.space_group_name_H-M   'P 1'
#
loop_
_entity.id
_entity.type
_entity.pdbx_description
1 polymer ?
#
loop_
_entity_poly.entity_id
_entity_poly.type
_entity_poly.pdbx_seq_one_letter_code
_entity_poly.pdbx_strand_id
1 'polypeptide(L)'
;MTPISQKTLENFKNIILLSSPQDGYVPYHSARIESCKAASVDNSKKGKAFLEMLNSCLDQLRAPTTEDRVFLRSDVNFDTSAYGKNLNSFIGRAAHIEFLESDIFARFIMWSFPNLFK
;
A
#
# COMPACT_ATOMS: atom_id res chain seq x y z
N MET A 1 -22.98 -4.71 7.15
CA MET A 1 -21.73 -4.02 6.77
C MET A 1 -20.83 -4.20 7.98
N THR A 2 -19.92 -5.16 7.93
CA THR A 2 -19.06 -5.51 9.06
C THR A 2 -18.12 -4.33 9.34
N PRO A 3 -18.08 -3.79 10.56
CA PRO A 3 -17.09 -2.78 10.90
C PRO A 3 -15.71 -3.42 10.74
N ILE A 4 -14.75 -2.68 10.19
CA ILE A 4 -13.32 -2.99 10.30
C ILE A 4 -12.94 -2.70 11.76
N SER A 5 -13.49 -3.48 12.69
CA SER A 5 -13.22 -3.38 14.13
C SER A 5 -12.04 -4.25 14.56
N GLN A 6 -11.48 -5.02 13.62
CA GLN A 6 -10.36 -5.90 13.90
C GLN A 6 -9.07 -5.08 13.89
N LYS A 7 -8.48 -4.98 15.08
CA LYS A 7 -7.22 -4.31 15.38
C LYS A 7 -6.05 -5.15 14.89
N THR A 8 -5.79 -5.11 13.59
CA THR A 8 -4.77 -5.93 12.94
C THR A 8 -3.47 -5.14 12.74
N LEU A 9 -3.56 -3.92 12.21
CA LEU A 9 -2.38 -3.12 11.85
C LEU A 9 -1.58 -2.70 13.09
N GLU A 10 -2.25 -2.51 14.23
CA GLU A 10 -1.58 -2.09 15.46
C GLU A 10 -0.61 -3.15 16.03
N ASN A 11 -0.77 -4.41 15.65
CA ASN A 11 0.08 -5.51 16.14
C ASN A 11 1.43 -5.60 15.41
N PHE A 12 1.62 -4.82 14.34
CA PHE A 12 2.86 -4.85 13.56
C PHE A 12 3.84 -3.78 14.06
N LYS A 13 5.08 -4.20 14.31
CA LYS A 13 6.21 -3.32 14.64
C LYS A 13 6.71 -2.55 13.42
N ASN A 14 6.76 -3.22 12.27
CA ASN A 14 7.24 -2.66 11.01
C ASN A 14 6.14 -2.77 9.96
N ILE A 15 5.74 -1.65 9.38
CA ILE A 15 4.71 -1.57 8.34
C ILE A 15 5.29 -0.83 7.15
N ILE A 16 5.43 -1.53 6.03
CA ILE A 16 5.94 -0.96 4.78
C ILE A 16 4.82 -1.07 3.75
N LEU A 17 4.36 0.08 3.27
CA LEU A 17 3.36 0.18 2.21
C LEU A 17 4.07 0.47 0.90
N LEU A 18 3.81 -0.34 -0.11
CA LEU A 18 4.48 -0.30 -1.39
C LEU A 18 3.45 0.03 -2.46
N SER A 19 3.75 1.07 -3.24
CA SER A 19 2.85 1.56 -4.28
C SER A 19 3.61 1.81 -5.57
N SER A 20 2.96 1.51 -6.68
CA SER A 20 3.47 1.84 -8.00
C SER A 20 2.44 2.69 -8.74
N PRO A 21 2.80 3.86 -9.30
CA PRO A 21 1.90 4.60 -10.17
C PRO A 21 1.50 3.82 -11.43
N GLN A 22 2.25 2.77 -11.78
CA GLN A 22 1.98 1.86 -12.88
C GLN A 22 1.05 0.69 -12.49
N ASP A 23 0.68 0.55 -11.21
CA ASP A 23 -0.29 -0.45 -10.77
C ASP A 23 -1.69 -0.04 -11.26
N GLY A 24 -2.17 -0.74 -12.28
CA GLY A 24 -3.53 -0.57 -12.81
C GLY A 24 -4.56 -1.48 -12.12
N TYR A 25 -4.14 -2.33 -11.18
CA TYR A 25 -4.98 -3.29 -10.50
C TYR A 25 -5.55 -2.75 -9.18
N VAL A 26 -4.70 -2.13 -8.35
CA VAL A 26 -5.11 -1.47 -7.10
C VAL A 26 -4.99 0.05 -7.24
N PRO A 27 -6.01 0.83 -6.86
CA PRO A 27 -5.87 2.29 -6.85
C PRO A 27 -4.67 2.73 -6.00
N TYR A 28 -3.83 3.60 -6.56
CA TYR A 28 -2.58 4.04 -5.94
C TYR A 28 -2.71 4.49 -4.48
N HIS A 29 -3.72 5.31 -4.16
CA HIS A 29 -3.95 5.77 -2.78
C HIS A 29 -4.40 4.65 -1.83
N SER A 30 -5.04 3.61 -2.34
CA SER A 30 -5.44 2.44 -1.53
C SER A 30 -4.22 1.63 -1.09
N ALA A 31 -3.24 1.41 -1.99
CA ALA A 31 -1.98 0.74 -1.64
C ALA A 31 -1.19 1.50 -0.55
N ARG A 32 -1.43 2.81 -0.43
CA ARG A 32 -0.74 3.72 0.50
C ARG A 32 -1.52 3.99 1.80
N ILE A 33 -2.76 3.49 1.91
CA ILE A 33 -3.69 3.84 2.99
C ILE A 33 -3.76 5.37 3.13
N GLU A 34 -4.16 6.03 2.04
CA GLU A 34 -4.24 7.48 1.92
C GLU A 34 -5.59 7.91 1.34
N SER A 35 -5.98 9.14 1.67
CA SER A 35 -7.15 9.79 1.04
C SER A 35 -6.80 10.25 -0.37
N CYS A 36 -7.82 10.47 -1.19
CA CYS A 36 -7.67 11.02 -2.53
C CYS A 36 -8.62 12.21 -2.74
N LYS A 37 -8.32 13.03 -3.74
CA LYS A 37 -9.13 14.23 -4.05
C LYS A 37 -10.60 13.87 -4.33
N ALA A 38 -10.86 12.75 -5.01
CA ALA A 38 -12.22 12.28 -5.27
C ALA A 38 -12.98 11.97 -3.98
N ALA A 39 -12.31 11.37 -2.97
CA ALA A 39 -12.92 11.07 -1.68
C ALA A 39 -13.28 12.33 -0.88
N SER A 40 -12.48 13.41 -0.99
CA SER A 40 -12.74 14.65 -0.23
C SER A 40 -14.03 15.39 -0.62
N VAL A 41 -14.57 15.12 -1.81
CA VAL A 41 -15.81 15.75 -2.32
C VAL A 41 -16.99 14.78 -2.36
N ASP A 42 -16.77 13.49 -2.03
CA ASP A 42 -17.81 12.47 -2.03
C ASP A 42 -18.59 12.45 -0.70
N ASN A 43 -19.72 13.16 -0.69
CA ASN A 43 -20.65 13.20 0.45
C ASN A 43 -21.68 12.05 0.45
N SER A 44 -21.56 11.09 -0.47
CA SER A 44 -22.47 9.94 -0.55
C SER A 44 -22.29 9.00 0.67
N LYS A 45 -23.24 8.07 0.85
CA LYS A 45 -23.09 7.01 1.86
C LYS A 45 -21.82 6.18 1.64
N LYS A 46 -21.39 5.99 0.38
CA LYS A 46 -20.17 5.25 0.04
C LYS A 46 -18.92 6.03 0.41
N GLY A 47 -18.88 7.34 0.11
CA GLY A 47 -17.78 8.21 0.51
C GLY A 47 -17.59 8.26 2.02
N LYS A 48 -18.69 8.35 2.79
CA LYS A 48 -18.65 8.27 4.25
C LYS A 48 -18.06 6.95 4.76
N ALA A 49 -18.52 5.82 4.22
CA ALA A 49 -18.00 4.50 4.59
C ALA A 49 -16.51 4.35 4.22
N PHE A 50 -16.09 4.86 3.05
CA PHE A 50 -14.68 4.88 2.66
C PHE A 50 -13.82 5.67 3.65
N LEU A 51 -14.25 6.87 4.06
CA LEU A 51 -13.53 7.68 5.03
C LEU A 51 -13.48 7.03 6.41
N GLU A 52 -14.56 6.38 6.85
CA GLU A 52 -14.60 5.61 8.09
C GLU A 52 -13.58 4.47 8.08
N MET A 53 -13.52 3.69 6.99
CA MET A 53 -12.53 2.62 6.80
C MET A 53 -11.10 3.16 6.78
N LEU A 54 -10.85 4.23 6.02
CA LEU A 54 -9.54 4.86 5.93
C LEU A 54 -9.07 5.37 7.29
N ASN A 55 -9.92 6.09 8.01
CA ASN A 55 -9.59 6.60 9.34
C ASN A 55 -9.33 5.46 10.32
N SER A 56 -10.14 4.39 10.29
CA SER A 56 -9.91 3.21 11.13
C SER A 56 -8.53 2.59 10.89
N CYS A 57 -8.07 2.51 9.64
CA CYS A 57 -6.71 2.05 9.34
C CYS A 57 -5.65 3.03 9.84
N LEU A 58 -5.82 4.33 9.58
CA LEU A 58 -4.87 5.37 10.00
C LEU A 58 -4.73 5.45 11.53
N ASP A 59 -5.82 5.26 12.26
CA ASP A 59 -5.83 5.24 13.72
C ASP A 59 -5.05 4.03 14.25
N GLN A 60 -5.22 2.85 13.66
CA GLN A 60 -4.40 1.68 14.01
C GLN A 60 -2.90 1.92 13.72
N LEU A 61 -2.57 2.55 12.59
CA LEU A 61 -1.19 2.89 12.21
C LEU A 61 -0.54 3.91 13.16
N ARG A 62 -1.35 4.77 13.79
CA ARG A 62 -0.93 5.78 14.78
C ARG A 62 -1.09 5.33 16.22
N ALA A 63 -1.66 4.14 16.44
CA ALA A 63 -1.90 3.62 17.78
C ALA A 63 -0.59 3.57 18.57
N PRO A 64 -0.58 3.96 19.86
CA PRO A 64 0.61 3.93 20.69
C PRO A 64 1.19 2.50 20.76
N THR A 65 2.51 2.40 20.69
CA THR A 65 3.25 1.14 20.86
C THR A 65 4.26 1.30 21.98
N THR A 66 4.61 0.19 22.64
CA THR A 66 5.67 0.16 23.67
C THR A 66 7.07 0.30 23.08
N GLU A 67 7.21 0.07 21.78
CA GLU A 67 8.45 0.17 21.02
C GLU A 67 8.29 1.18 19.87
N ASP A 68 9.40 1.67 19.32
CA ASP A 68 9.37 2.52 18.12
C ASP A 68 8.82 1.73 16.93
N ARG A 69 7.62 2.11 16.46
CA ARG A 69 7.02 1.55 15.24
C ARG A 69 7.64 2.20 14.01
N VAL A 70 8.02 1.38 13.03
CA VAL A 70 8.41 1.88 11.71
C VAL A 70 7.21 1.84 10.78
N PHE A 71 6.89 3.00 10.20
CA PHE A 71 5.91 3.12 9.14
C PHE A 71 6.52 3.82 7.93
N LEU A 72 6.62 3.09 6.81
CA LEU A 72 7.23 3.57 5.57
C LEU A 72 6.24 3.46 4.41
N ARG A 73 6.19 4.50 3.58
CA ARG A 73 5.56 4.44 2.25
C ARG A 73 6.65 4.55 1.21
N SER A 74 6.73 3.56 0.33
CA SER A 74 7.77 3.50 -0.70
C SER A 74 7.13 3.37 -2.08
N ASP A 75 7.60 4.22 -2.98
CA ASP A 75 7.17 4.23 -4.37
C ASP A 75 8.08 3.39 -5.25
N VAL A 76 7.47 2.56 -6.07
CA VAL A 76 8.14 1.64 -6.98
C VAL A 76 7.80 2.05 -8.40
N ASN A 77 8.84 2.46 -9.12
CA ASN A 77 8.73 2.81 -10.53
C ASN A 77 9.31 1.67 -11.36
N PHE A 78 8.46 1.01 -12.14
CA PHE A 78 8.92 -0.02 -13.07
C PHE A 78 9.28 0.63 -14.41
N ASP A 79 10.47 0.34 -14.92
CA ASP A 79 10.83 0.71 -16.29
C ASP A 79 10.10 -0.22 -17.27
N THR A 80 8.91 0.21 -17.68
CA THR A 80 8.09 -0.50 -18.66
C THR A 80 8.60 -0.35 -20.09
N SER A 81 9.61 0.49 -20.35
CA SER A 81 10.16 0.71 -21.70
C SER A 81 11.01 -0.46 -22.19
N ALA A 82 11.59 -1.24 -21.25
CA ALA A 82 12.33 -2.47 -21.56
C ALA A 82 11.41 -3.66 -21.89
N TYR A 83 10.13 -3.60 -21.50
CA TYR A 83 9.14 -4.62 -21.81
C TYR A 83 8.48 -4.33 -23.16
N GLY A 84 8.88 -5.06 -24.19
CA GLY A 84 8.14 -5.10 -25.47
C GLY A 84 6.65 -5.33 -25.22
N LYS A 85 5.79 -4.70 -26.04
CA LYS A 85 4.32 -4.65 -25.90
C LYS A 85 3.68 -6.03 -25.64
N ASN A 86 3.65 -6.45 -24.38
CA ASN A 86 3.01 -7.67 -23.93
C ASN A 86 1.66 -7.33 -23.30
N LEU A 87 0.63 -8.15 -23.57
CA LEU A 87 -0.74 -7.98 -23.05
C LEU A 87 -0.79 -7.86 -21.51
N ASN A 88 0.20 -8.42 -20.80
CA ASN A 88 0.38 -8.29 -19.34
C ASN A 88 0.70 -6.85 -18.89
N SER A 89 1.42 -6.07 -19.70
CA SER A 89 1.69 -4.65 -19.46
C SER A 89 0.45 -3.78 -19.70
N PHE A 90 -0.48 -4.24 -20.55
CA PHE A 90 -1.69 -3.48 -20.89
C PHE A 90 -2.77 -3.56 -19.81
N ILE A 91 -2.77 -4.61 -19.00
CA ILE A 91 -3.78 -4.86 -17.95
C ILE A 91 -3.38 -4.20 -16.61
N GLY A 92 -2.17 -3.65 -16.48
CA GLY A 92 -1.68 -3.06 -15.23
C GLY A 92 -1.41 -4.08 -14.12
N ARG A 93 -1.63 -5.38 -14.40
CA ARG A 93 -1.31 -6.52 -13.55
C ARG A 93 0.19 -6.82 -13.46
N ALA A 94 0.96 -6.44 -14.48
CA ALA A 94 2.41 -6.66 -14.48
C ALA A 94 3.07 -6.01 -13.26
N ALA A 95 2.86 -4.71 -13.02
CA ALA A 95 3.44 -4.03 -11.85
C ALA A 95 3.01 -4.61 -10.49
N HIS A 96 1.75 -5.06 -10.39
CA HIS A 96 1.21 -5.64 -9.15
C HIS A 96 1.73 -7.06 -8.85
N ILE A 97 1.86 -7.91 -9.86
CA ILE A 97 2.33 -9.30 -9.72
C ILE A 97 3.87 -9.35 -9.68
N GLU A 98 4.54 -8.55 -10.50
CA GLU A 98 6.01 -8.44 -10.55
C GLU A 98 6.59 -7.97 -9.21
N PHE A 99 5.83 -7.18 -8.44
CA PHE A 99 6.21 -6.85 -7.08
C PHE A 99 6.42 -8.10 -6.19
N LEU A 100 5.53 -9.10 -6.30
CA LEU A 100 5.59 -10.33 -5.49
C LEU A 100 6.55 -11.38 -6.05
N GLU A 101 6.79 -11.38 -7.36
CA GLU A 101 7.67 -12.36 -8.02
C GLU A 101 9.12 -11.87 -8.20
N SER A 102 9.39 -10.56 -8.00
CA SER A 102 10.73 -9.99 -8.13
C SER A 102 11.54 -10.17 -6.86
N ASP A 103 12.33 -11.25 -6.82
CA ASP A 103 13.38 -11.50 -5.82
C ASP A 103 14.28 -10.27 -5.60
N ILE A 104 14.52 -9.49 -6.66
CA ILE A 104 15.35 -8.28 -6.61
C ILE A 104 14.70 -7.23 -5.72
N PHE A 105 13.38 -7.06 -5.79
CA PHE A 105 12.67 -6.09 -4.97
C PHE A 105 12.64 -6.52 -3.49
N ALA A 106 12.35 -7.79 -3.22
CA ALA A 106 12.41 -8.33 -1.87
C ALA A 106 13.83 -8.18 -1.26
N ARG A 107 14.87 -8.53 -2.02
CA ARG A 107 16.28 -8.35 -1.61
C ARG A 107 16.62 -6.89 -1.41
N PHE A 108 16.15 -6.00 -2.28
CA PHE A 108 16.37 -4.56 -2.15
C PHE A 108 15.78 -4.02 -0.83
N ILE A 109 14.55 -4.39 -0.49
CA ILE A 109 13.92 -3.98 0.77
C ILE A 109 14.68 -4.56 1.97
N MET A 110 15.04 -5.85 1.92
CA MET A 110 15.79 -6.50 3.00
C MET A 110 17.17 -5.88 3.22
N TRP A 111 17.89 -5.54 2.15
CA TRP A 111 19.22 -4.92 2.23
C TRP A 111 19.20 -3.44 2.56
N SER A 112 18.20 -2.70 2.08
CA SER A 112 18.07 -1.27 2.36
C SER A 112 17.59 -1.00 3.78
N PHE A 113 16.79 -1.93 4.33
CA PHE A 113 16.19 -1.78 5.66
C PHE A 113 16.46 -3.00 6.56
N PRO A 114 17.73 -3.39 6.77
CA PRO A 114 18.06 -4.63 7.48
C PRO A 114 17.59 -4.60 8.94
N ASN A 115 17.46 -3.41 9.53
CA ASN A 115 16.94 -3.25 10.90
C ASN A 115 15.44 -3.58 11.04
N LEU A 116 14.68 -3.64 9.94
CA LEU A 116 13.25 -3.99 9.96
C LEU A 116 13.01 -5.51 9.98
N PHE A 117 14.04 -6.31 9.70
CA PHE A 117 13.96 -7.77 9.54
C PHE A 117 14.83 -8.54 10.53
N LYS A 118 15.25 -7.88 11.62
CA LYS A 118 15.98 -8.52 12.73
C LYS A 118 15.07 -9.25 13.68
#